data_AF-A0A4Z0QVD1-F1
#
_entry.id   AF-A0A4Z0QVD1-F1
#
_cell.length_a   1.000
_cell.length_b   1.000
_cell.length_c   1.000
_cell.angle_alpha   90.00
_cell.angle_beta   90.00
_cell.angle_gamma   90.00
#
_symmetry.space_group_name_H-M   'P 1'
#
loop_
_entity.id
_entity.type
_entity.pdbx_description
1 polymer ?
#
loop_
_entity_poly.entity_id
_entity_poly.type
_entity_poly.pdbx_seq_one_letter_code
_entity_poly.pdbx_strand_id
1 'polypeptide(L)'
;MIKILRINSAITVRNVMIIFFILTVSLTIFSLYNTSIVWKSNTLNIFYKSENTDGGFSSLLCERKPFIYDTYYNNLFLMESNKLNPKTNGSLKSHLYNSQKEIKDISSVVILYDLSYLVDLQKKCGISFNDSYKQSIIKYILKLHNKDTGLFAINDSNIIESIGVTNACTKILSNLDYDFYYNNLNITINGLYEDPSIFNTSNNKWPIFNNLNAIEERIQISTITEKGIQFKNKLILDAKELLSKKPTDIRALANYIPAYELLRRLNINTPISEEFKSYLESVRNVDGGYGFLSSKTSDSQLTYRIYLLFPELVSVNDYINSIEKYRLKSGYFISREPIDSNIPHSYMALKIIKYLDGKIPSNLINYIQQASLNKTLDPDEFYFMNKALSELGLSNVSYGNISDNDSKLMIYELITCNNIDPMEKERVINTLKNLKKADGGYSFTEGSNLKDTYLILLAMTYVNETDTTSALIDWLLSMQKEDGGYSSEEDSNLMDTYYVLSIMNCIRYKPQNINMFENYINSKRDNENGGFSFSPNSISSIKATFYGLESEFLLKKLRTFNT
;
A
#
# COMPACT_ATOMS: atom_id res chain seq x y z
N MET A 1 -61.80 22.60 44.68
CA MET A 1 -60.38 23.01 44.52
C MET A 1 -59.43 21.85 44.10
N ILE A 2 -59.65 20.60 44.52
CA ILE A 2 -58.77 19.45 44.18
C ILE A 2 -58.89 18.96 42.71
N LYS A 3 -60.01 19.21 42.00
CA LYS A 3 -60.17 18.83 40.58
C LYS A 3 -59.40 19.73 39.58
N ILE A 4 -59.06 20.97 39.95
CA ILE A 4 -58.35 21.91 39.06
C ILE A 4 -56.83 21.64 39.06
N LEU A 5 -56.27 21.07 40.14
CA LEU A 5 -54.85 20.73 40.22
C LEU A 5 -54.46 19.47 39.41
N ARG A 6 -55.39 18.56 39.08
CA ARG A 6 -55.10 17.36 38.26
C ARG A 6 -55.02 17.61 36.75
N ILE A 7 -55.57 18.72 36.25
CA ILE A 7 -55.56 19.03 34.81
C ILE A 7 -54.22 19.65 34.40
N ASN A 8 -53.57 20.42 35.29
CA ASN A 8 -52.26 21.02 35.01
C ASN A 8 -51.11 19.99 34.99
N SER A 9 -51.18 18.89 35.75
CA SER A 9 -50.12 17.88 35.74
C SER A 9 -50.08 17.08 34.43
N ALA A 10 -51.21 16.74 33.84
CA ALA A 10 -51.28 15.99 32.58
C ALA A 10 -50.76 16.81 31.39
N ILE A 11 -51.08 18.11 31.33
CA ILE A 11 -50.57 19.02 30.31
C ILE A 11 -49.05 19.19 30.46
N THR A 12 -48.56 19.29 31.70
CA THR A 12 -47.13 19.39 31.98
C THR A 12 -46.37 18.13 31.55
N VAL A 13 -46.88 16.93 31.86
CA VAL A 13 -46.26 15.67 31.44
C VAL A 13 -46.25 15.52 29.91
N ARG A 14 -47.34 15.87 29.23
CA ARG A 14 -47.39 15.84 27.75
C ARG A 14 -46.37 16.80 27.13
N ASN A 15 -46.26 18.02 27.65
CA ASN A 15 -45.30 19.00 27.14
C ASN A 15 -43.85 18.57 27.40
N VAL A 16 -43.55 18.00 28.58
CA VAL A 16 -42.23 17.42 28.88
C VAL A 16 -41.89 16.28 27.94
N MET A 17 -42.85 15.38 27.64
CA MET A 17 -42.66 14.27 26.69
C MET A 17 -42.40 14.77 25.26
N ILE A 18 -43.12 15.81 24.81
CA ILE A 18 -42.91 16.43 23.49
C ILE A 18 -41.53 17.08 23.42
N ILE A 19 -41.13 17.84 24.45
CA ILE A 19 -39.80 18.47 24.50
C ILE A 19 -38.71 17.40 24.50
N PHE A 20 -38.86 16.34 25.29
CA PHE A 20 -37.91 15.24 25.32
C PHE A 20 -37.80 14.56 23.96
N PHE A 21 -38.92 14.30 23.29
CA PHE A 21 -38.94 13.73 21.95
C PHE A 21 -38.27 14.64 20.90
N ILE A 22 -38.53 15.95 20.94
CA ILE A 22 -37.87 16.91 20.03
C ILE A 22 -36.36 16.93 20.29
N LEU A 23 -35.93 16.90 21.55
CA LEU A 23 -34.52 16.87 21.92
C LEU A 23 -33.84 15.58 21.46
N THR A 24 -34.46 14.41 21.64
CA THR A 24 -33.88 13.13 21.20
C THR A 24 -33.80 13.02 19.67
N VAL A 25 -34.81 13.50 18.95
CA VAL A 25 -34.78 13.57 17.48
C VAL A 25 -33.70 14.54 17.02
N SER A 26 -33.61 15.73 17.64
CA SER A 26 -32.60 16.74 17.29
C SER A 26 -31.18 16.24 17.56
N LEU A 27 -30.95 15.54 18.69
CA LEU A 27 -29.66 14.93 19.01
C LEU A 27 -29.30 13.80 18.04
N THR A 28 -30.27 12.98 17.63
CA THR A 28 -30.06 11.94 16.62
C THR A 28 -29.70 12.54 15.26
N ILE A 29 -30.42 13.57 14.80
CA ILE A 29 -30.14 14.28 13.55
C ILE A 29 -28.76 14.95 13.61
N PHE A 30 -28.44 15.61 14.72
CA PHE A 30 -27.14 16.25 14.92
C PHE A 30 -26.00 15.23 14.92
N SER A 31 -26.20 14.08 15.57
CA SER A 31 -25.24 12.97 15.56
C SER A 31 -25.00 12.45 14.14
N LEU A 32 -26.07 12.15 13.39
CA LEU A 32 -25.99 11.68 12.00
C LEU A 32 -25.35 12.70 11.05
N TYR A 33 -25.64 13.99 11.25
CA TYR A 33 -25.05 15.06 10.47
C TYR A 33 -23.55 15.17 10.74
N ASN A 34 -23.15 15.14 12.02
CA ASN A 34 -21.74 15.18 12.40
C ASN A 34 -20.97 13.95 11.92
N THR A 35 -21.53 12.75 12.02
CA THR A 35 -20.88 11.53 11.50
C THR A 35 -20.68 11.62 9.99
N SER A 36 -21.65 12.16 9.24
CA SER A 36 -21.51 12.38 7.80
C SER A 36 -20.42 13.39 7.45
N ILE A 37 -20.33 14.53 8.16
CA ILE A 37 -19.27 15.53 7.95
C ILE A 37 -17.90 14.94 8.26
N VAL A 38 -17.75 14.26 9.40
CA VAL A 38 -16.49 13.65 9.82
C VAL A 38 -16.07 12.59 8.83
N TRP A 39 -16.98 11.71 8.41
CA TRP A 39 -16.71 10.68 7.41
C TRP A 39 -16.27 11.30 6.08
N LYS A 40 -16.95 12.35 5.61
CA LYS A 40 -16.61 13.08 4.38
C LYS A 40 -15.21 13.69 4.46
N SER A 41 -14.90 14.38 5.56
CA SER A 41 -13.59 14.98 5.81
C SER A 41 -12.48 13.93 5.86
N ASN A 42 -12.71 12.83 6.58
CA ASN A 42 -11.76 11.74 6.68
C ASN A 42 -11.52 11.08 5.33
N THR A 43 -12.59 10.86 4.55
CA THR A 43 -12.51 10.34 3.19
C THR A 43 -11.65 11.27 2.32
N LEU A 44 -11.98 12.56 2.22
CA LEU A 44 -11.16 13.50 1.43
C LEU A 44 -9.68 13.50 1.87
N ASN A 45 -9.41 13.46 3.17
CA ASN A 45 -8.05 13.43 3.70
C ASN A 45 -7.27 12.17 3.29
N ILE A 46 -7.88 10.98 3.31
CA ILE A 46 -7.18 9.75 2.88
C ILE A 46 -6.86 9.79 1.38
N PHE A 47 -7.74 10.38 0.55
CA PHE A 47 -7.47 10.55 -0.88
C PHE A 47 -6.35 11.56 -1.10
N TYR A 48 -6.42 12.77 -0.53
CA TYR A 48 -5.36 13.76 -0.70
C TYR A 48 -3.98 13.27 -0.24
N LYS A 49 -3.92 12.42 0.79
CA LYS A 49 -2.66 11.79 1.22
C LYS A 49 -2.15 10.70 0.30
N SER A 50 -3.01 10.13 -0.56
CA SER A 50 -2.67 9.08 -1.52
C SER A 50 -2.25 9.59 -2.89
N GLU A 51 -2.30 10.91 -3.11
CA GLU A 51 -1.78 11.55 -4.32
C GLU A 51 -0.26 11.31 -4.43
N ASN A 52 0.18 10.81 -5.58
CA ASN A 52 1.58 10.57 -5.87
C ASN A 52 2.28 11.86 -6.33
N THR A 53 3.61 11.83 -6.40
CA THR A 53 4.40 13.03 -6.78
C THR A 53 4.23 13.49 -8.23
N ASP A 54 3.63 12.66 -9.09
CA ASP A 54 3.26 12.99 -10.47
C ASP A 54 1.83 13.57 -10.56
N GLY A 55 1.11 13.68 -9.43
CA GLY A 55 -0.27 14.17 -9.34
C GLY A 55 -1.35 13.11 -9.53
N GLY A 56 -0.98 11.92 -9.98
CA GLY A 56 -1.93 10.81 -10.14
C GLY A 56 -2.17 10.05 -8.83
N PHE A 57 -3.06 9.06 -8.90
CA PHE A 57 -3.42 8.21 -7.77
C PHE A 57 -3.10 6.75 -8.09
N SER A 58 -2.69 6.02 -7.06
CA SER A 58 -2.48 4.57 -7.08
C SER A 58 -3.42 3.94 -6.03
N SER A 59 -3.07 2.81 -5.43
CA SER A 59 -3.82 2.30 -4.27
C SER A 59 -3.67 3.23 -3.06
N LEU A 60 -4.72 3.33 -2.23
CA LEU A 60 -4.63 4.07 -0.96
C LEU A 60 -3.45 3.55 -0.13
N LEU A 61 -2.87 4.41 0.70
CA LEU A 61 -1.78 4.01 1.60
C LEU A 61 -2.19 2.82 2.50
N CYS A 62 -3.45 2.77 2.92
CA CYS A 62 -3.97 1.68 3.74
C CYS A 62 -4.16 0.36 2.95
N GLU A 63 -4.26 0.39 1.62
CA GLU A 63 -4.33 -0.82 0.78
C GLU A 63 -2.96 -1.47 0.54
N ARG A 64 -1.87 -0.72 0.75
CA ARG A 64 -0.52 -1.20 0.45
C ARG A 64 -0.10 -2.24 1.49
N LYS A 65 0.57 -3.30 1.03
CA LYS A 65 1.07 -4.34 1.92
C LYS A 65 2.10 -3.73 2.89
N PRO A 66 2.05 -4.09 4.18
CA PRO A 66 3.11 -3.73 5.11
C PRO A 66 4.45 -4.23 4.59
N PHE A 67 5.50 -3.42 4.75
CA PHE A 67 6.84 -3.76 4.31
C PHE A 67 7.76 -3.84 5.53
N ILE A 68 8.26 -5.05 5.84
CA ILE A 68 9.00 -5.30 7.08
C ILE A 68 10.33 -4.54 7.13
N TYR A 69 10.98 -4.32 5.98
CA TYR A 69 12.17 -3.49 5.87
C TYR A 69 11.94 -2.05 6.35
N ASP A 70 10.94 -1.37 5.78
CA ASP A 70 10.59 0.00 6.21
C ASP A 70 10.07 0.01 7.64
N THR A 71 9.32 -1.02 8.03
CA THR A 71 8.82 -1.17 9.40
C THR A 71 9.98 -1.24 10.38
N TYR A 72 11.01 -2.01 10.08
CA TYR A 72 12.19 -2.17 10.92
C TYR A 72 12.95 -0.86 11.09
N TYR A 73 13.43 -0.26 10.01
CA TYR A 73 14.29 0.93 10.11
C TYR A 73 13.56 2.17 10.62
N ASN A 74 12.29 2.36 10.27
CA ASN A 74 11.53 3.50 10.78
C ASN A 74 11.17 3.33 12.27
N ASN A 75 10.89 2.11 12.75
CA ASN A 75 10.72 1.91 14.18
C ASN A 75 12.04 2.09 14.94
N LEU A 76 13.19 1.66 14.40
CA LEU A 76 14.48 1.95 15.01
C LEU A 76 14.75 3.45 15.09
N PHE A 77 14.48 4.19 14.01
CA PHE A 77 14.60 5.64 14.01
C PHE A 77 13.73 6.29 15.11
N LEU A 78 12.47 5.87 15.23
CA LEU A 78 11.56 6.39 16.25
C LEU A 78 11.99 6.05 17.68
N MET A 79 12.61 4.87 17.88
CA MET A 79 13.19 4.49 19.17
C MET A 79 14.37 5.39 19.54
N GLU A 80 15.34 5.51 18.64
CA GLU A 80 16.57 6.28 18.88
C GLU A 80 16.35 7.80 18.95
N SER A 81 15.24 8.30 18.39
CA SER A 81 14.81 9.70 18.53
C SER A 81 13.95 9.97 19.78
N ASN A 82 13.72 8.96 20.63
CA ASN A 82 12.84 9.03 21.81
C ASN A 82 11.38 9.41 21.48
N LYS A 83 10.91 9.08 20.27
CA LYS A 83 9.56 9.40 19.79
C LYS A 83 8.60 8.21 19.85
N LEU A 84 9.13 7.01 20.03
CA LEU A 84 8.35 5.80 20.24
C LEU A 84 8.92 5.01 21.41
N ASN A 85 8.04 4.63 22.35
CA ASN A 85 8.33 3.54 23.27
C ASN A 85 7.72 2.24 22.70
N PRO A 86 8.53 1.31 22.17
CA PRO A 86 8.02 0.10 21.54
C PRO A 86 7.31 -0.82 22.53
N LYS A 87 7.69 -0.74 23.81
CA LYS A 87 7.13 -1.59 24.86
C LYS A 87 5.66 -1.25 25.14
N THR A 88 5.21 -0.04 24.82
CA THR A 88 3.84 0.42 25.07
C THR A 88 2.94 0.36 23.83
N ASN A 89 3.47 0.08 22.64
CA ASN A 89 2.66 -0.01 21.43
C ASN A 89 2.04 -1.42 21.27
N GLY A 90 0.85 -1.62 21.85
CA GLY A 90 0.13 -2.90 21.81
C GLY A 90 -0.20 -3.37 20.38
N SER A 91 -0.55 -2.45 19.47
CA SER A 91 -0.87 -2.78 18.07
C SER A 91 0.33 -3.37 17.34
N LEU A 92 1.51 -2.76 17.48
CA LEU A 92 2.74 -3.25 16.86
C LEU A 92 3.10 -4.63 17.38
N LYS A 93 2.96 -4.85 18.69
CA LYS A 93 3.24 -6.16 19.32
C LYS A 93 2.34 -7.26 18.76
N SER A 94 1.03 -7.03 18.73
CA SER A 94 0.06 -8.00 18.19
C SER A 94 0.34 -8.33 16.73
N HIS A 95 0.70 -7.33 15.92
CA HIS A 95 1.01 -7.56 14.50
C HIS A 95 2.33 -8.29 14.29
N LEU A 96 3.40 -7.91 14.99
CA LEU A 96 4.68 -8.63 14.93
C LEU A 96 4.47 -10.11 15.30
N TYR A 97 3.66 -10.39 16.32
CA TYR A 97 3.30 -11.76 16.68
C TYR A 97 2.55 -12.49 15.56
N ASN A 98 1.62 -11.83 14.86
CA ASN A 98 0.90 -12.44 13.75
C ASN A 98 1.77 -12.66 12.50
N SER A 99 2.71 -11.76 12.18
CA SER A 99 3.64 -11.93 11.06
C SER A 99 4.54 -13.16 11.19
N GLN A 100 4.73 -13.68 12.41
CA GLN A 100 5.39 -14.98 12.60
C GLN A 100 4.70 -16.10 11.80
N LYS A 101 3.37 -16.05 11.65
CA LYS A 101 2.60 -17.09 10.94
C LYS A 101 2.69 -16.99 9.41
N GLU A 102 3.13 -15.86 8.89
CA GLU A 102 3.20 -15.58 7.45
C GLU A 102 4.48 -16.13 6.82
N ILE A 103 5.60 -16.10 7.57
CA ILE A 103 6.88 -16.65 7.11
C ILE A 103 6.89 -18.16 7.34
N LYS A 104 6.41 -18.91 6.33
CA LYS A 104 6.34 -20.38 6.36
C LYS A 104 7.54 -21.07 5.71
N ASP A 105 8.17 -20.43 4.74
CA ASP A 105 9.32 -20.97 3.99
C ASP A 105 10.31 -19.84 3.66
N ILE A 106 11.60 -20.09 3.88
CA ILE A 106 12.70 -19.14 3.60
C ILE A 106 13.37 -19.56 2.29
N SER A 107 12.58 -19.55 1.22
CA SER A 107 13.01 -20.01 -0.11
C SER A 107 13.91 -19.02 -0.86
N SER A 108 14.15 -17.83 -0.29
CA SER A 108 14.97 -16.79 -0.90
C SER A 108 15.72 -15.95 0.13
N VAL A 109 16.79 -15.30 -0.33
CA VAL A 109 17.59 -14.36 0.46
C VAL A 109 16.75 -13.19 0.96
N VAL A 110 15.78 -12.72 0.17
CA VAL A 110 14.86 -11.63 0.55
C VAL A 110 14.06 -12.02 1.78
N ILE A 111 13.46 -13.22 1.77
CA ILE A 111 12.67 -13.72 2.91
C ILE A 111 13.56 -13.91 4.16
N LEU A 112 14.82 -14.32 3.99
CA LEU A 112 15.76 -14.45 5.11
C LEU A 112 16.08 -13.09 5.75
N TYR A 113 16.28 -12.04 4.95
CA TYR A 113 16.48 -10.69 5.48
C TYR A 113 15.23 -10.16 6.18
N ASP A 114 14.06 -10.37 5.60
CA ASP A 114 12.77 -10.04 6.21
C ASP A 114 12.60 -10.70 7.58
N LEU A 115 12.95 -11.98 7.68
CA LEU A 115 12.98 -12.71 8.95
C LEU A 115 13.99 -12.12 9.93
N SER A 116 15.19 -11.74 9.47
CA SER A 116 16.22 -11.11 10.30
C SER A 116 15.74 -9.78 10.89
N TYR A 117 15.05 -8.96 10.10
CA TYR A 117 14.43 -7.71 10.54
C TYR A 117 13.31 -7.94 11.56
N LEU A 118 12.42 -8.89 11.28
CA LEU A 118 11.33 -9.26 12.17
C LEU A 118 11.86 -9.71 13.53
N VAL A 119 12.83 -10.63 13.54
CA VAL A 119 13.38 -11.23 14.77
C VAL A 119 14.08 -10.17 15.63
N ASP A 120 14.87 -9.30 15.01
CA ASP A 120 15.56 -8.22 15.72
C ASP A 120 14.60 -7.16 16.28
N LEU A 121 13.58 -6.78 15.51
CA LEU A 121 12.56 -5.85 15.98
C LEU A 121 11.78 -6.42 17.17
N GLN A 122 11.43 -7.71 17.13
CA GLN A 122 10.74 -8.36 18.24
C GLN A 122 11.57 -8.36 19.52
N LYS A 123 12.88 -8.68 19.42
CA LYS A 123 13.80 -8.61 20.57
C LYS A 123 13.86 -7.19 21.14
N LYS A 124 13.99 -6.16 20.29
CA LYS A 124 14.01 -4.74 20.72
C LYS A 124 12.69 -4.28 21.33
N CYS A 125 11.56 -4.81 20.86
CA CYS A 125 10.24 -4.55 21.41
C CYS A 125 9.94 -5.34 22.70
N GLY A 126 10.83 -6.26 23.11
CA GLY A 126 10.62 -7.15 24.24
C GLY A 126 9.45 -8.11 24.04
N ILE A 127 9.26 -8.61 22.81
CA ILE A 127 8.23 -9.58 22.46
C ILE A 127 8.85 -10.97 22.51
N SER A 128 8.29 -11.87 23.31
CA SER A 128 8.68 -13.28 23.32
C SER A 128 8.24 -13.98 22.05
N PHE A 129 9.09 -14.86 21.51
CA PHE A 129 8.71 -15.74 20.42
C PHE A 129 7.83 -16.87 20.92
N ASN A 130 6.89 -17.33 20.09
CA ASN A 130 6.26 -18.61 20.32
C ASN A 130 7.33 -19.72 20.22
N ASP A 131 7.43 -20.60 21.22
CA ASP A 131 8.50 -21.61 21.28
C ASP A 131 8.50 -22.56 20.06
N SER A 132 7.32 -23.01 19.61
CA SER A 132 7.20 -23.88 18.44
C SER A 132 7.70 -23.17 17.17
N TYR A 133 7.35 -21.89 17.02
CA TYR A 133 7.82 -21.07 15.91
C TYR A 133 9.33 -20.82 15.98
N LYS A 134 9.85 -20.47 17.16
CA LYS A 134 11.28 -20.30 17.43
C LYS A 134 12.07 -21.55 17.03
N GLN A 135 11.63 -22.73 17.46
CA GLN A 135 12.28 -24.00 17.11
C GLN A 135 12.21 -24.29 15.60
N SER A 136 11.10 -23.93 14.96
CA SER A 136 10.93 -24.08 13.50
C SER A 136 11.92 -23.19 12.73
N ILE A 137 12.09 -21.93 13.14
CA ILE A 137 13.09 -21.01 12.55
C ILE A 137 14.49 -21.57 12.76
N ILE A 138 14.86 -21.93 13.99
CA ILE A 138 16.20 -22.46 14.30
C ILE A 138 16.48 -23.67 13.42
N LYS A 139 15.57 -24.65 13.38
CA LYS A 139 15.70 -25.83 12.52
C LYS A 139 15.90 -25.46 11.05
N TYR A 140 15.21 -24.44 10.55
CA TYR A 140 15.39 -23.99 9.17
C TYR A 140 16.76 -23.35 8.96
N ILE A 141 17.15 -22.40 9.79
CA ILE A 141 18.44 -21.71 9.70
C ILE A 141 19.60 -22.71 9.72
N LEU A 142 19.52 -23.74 10.58
CA LEU A 142 20.52 -24.80 10.65
C LEU A 142 20.58 -25.69 9.41
N LYS A 143 19.54 -25.75 8.57
CA LYS A 143 19.61 -26.45 7.28
C LYS A 143 20.42 -25.69 6.23
N LEU A 144 20.50 -24.37 6.34
CA LEU A 144 21.30 -23.53 5.46
C LEU A 144 22.80 -23.59 5.78
N HIS A 145 23.16 -24.23 6.90
CA HIS A 145 24.54 -24.32 7.37
C HIS A 145 25.33 -25.36 6.57
N ASN A 146 26.37 -24.88 5.87
CA ASN A 146 27.34 -25.72 5.19
C ASN A 146 28.35 -26.24 6.22
N LYS A 147 28.38 -27.56 6.43
CA LYS A 147 29.20 -28.19 7.48
C LYS A 147 30.70 -28.04 7.25
N ASP A 148 31.14 -27.95 5.99
CA ASP A 148 32.56 -27.93 5.65
C ASP A 148 33.15 -26.54 5.85
N THR A 149 32.42 -25.49 5.44
CA THR A 149 32.86 -24.10 5.55
C THR A 149 32.35 -23.38 6.80
N GLY A 150 31.34 -23.92 7.48
CA GLY A 150 30.67 -23.23 8.56
C GLY A 150 29.80 -22.04 8.14
N LEU A 151 29.80 -21.67 6.85
CA LEU A 151 28.97 -20.59 6.32
C LEU A 151 27.51 -21.03 6.20
N PHE A 152 26.62 -20.05 6.12
CA PHE A 152 25.24 -20.27 5.73
C PHE A 152 25.05 -19.81 4.28
N ALA A 153 24.34 -20.60 3.49
CA ALA A 153 24.06 -20.29 2.10
C ALA A 153 22.65 -20.78 1.71
N ILE A 154 21.98 -20.03 0.84
CA ILE A 154 20.80 -20.51 0.11
C ILE A 154 21.24 -21.15 -1.21
N ASN A 155 22.33 -20.62 -1.80
CA ASN A 155 23.01 -21.17 -2.96
C ASN A 155 24.54 -21.13 -2.71
N ASP A 156 25.21 -22.28 -2.76
CA ASP A 156 26.63 -22.40 -2.42
C ASP A 156 27.59 -21.75 -3.42
N SER A 157 27.11 -21.26 -4.57
CA SER A 157 27.98 -20.78 -5.66
C SER A 157 28.53 -19.35 -5.49
N ASN A 158 28.00 -18.54 -4.57
CA ASN A 158 28.38 -17.13 -4.43
C ASN A 158 28.85 -16.79 -3.01
N ILE A 159 30.16 -16.68 -2.83
CA ILE A 159 30.76 -16.39 -1.51
C ILE A 159 30.30 -15.05 -0.91
N ILE A 160 30.08 -14.02 -1.73
CA ILE A 160 29.63 -12.70 -1.25
C ILE A 160 28.21 -12.80 -0.67
N GLU A 161 27.35 -13.53 -1.36
CA GLU A 161 25.99 -13.82 -0.90
C GLU A 161 26.02 -14.65 0.38
N SER A 162 26.84 -15.70 0.45
CA SER A 162 27.02 -16.53 1.64
C SER A 162 27.49 -15.73 2.86
N ILE A 163 28.34 -14.70 2.70
CA ILE A 163 28.73 -13.81 3.80
C ILE A 163 27.51 -13.02 4.31
N GLY A 164 26.68 -12.48 3.41
CA GLY A 164 25.45 -11.77 3.78
C GLY A 164 24.43 -12.68 4.48
N VAL A 165 24.20 -13.87 3.93
CA VAL A 165 23.33 -14.92 4.49
C VAL A 165 23.84 -15.35 5.88
N THR A 166 25.15 -15.58 6.02
CA THR A 166 25.79 -15.90 7.31
C THR A 166 25.58 -14.80 8.35
N ASN A 167 25.74 -13.52 7.97
CA ASN A 167 25.48 -12.41 8.88
C ASN A 167 24.00 -12.37 9.32
N ALA A 168 23.06 -12.59 8.41
CA ALA A 168 21.63 -12.65 8.73
C ALA A 168 21.29 -13.83 9.66
N CYS A 169 21.79 -15.04 9.35
CA CYS A 169 21.56 -16.26 10.14
C CYS A 169 22.15 -16.14 11.56
N THR A 170 23.39 -15.68 11.70
CA THR A 170 24.03 -15.49 13.01
C THR A 170 23.31 -14.43 13.85
N LYS A 171 22.84 -13.33 13.22
CA LYS A 171 21.98 -12.35 13.89
C LYS A 171 20.67 -12.96 14.37
N ILE A 172 20.00 -13.77 13.55
CA ILE A 172 18.76 -14.47 13.92
C ILE A 172 19.01 -15.40 15.11
N LEU A 173 20.01 -16.29 15.04
CA LEU A 173 20.31 -17.25 16.10
C LEU A 173 20.64 -16.55 17.43
N SER A 174 21.46 -15.51 17.38
CA SER A 174 21.79 -14.68 18.55
C SER A 174 20.57 -13.98 19.14
N ASN A 175 19.67 -13.46 18.30
CA ASN A 175 18.44 -12.83 18.75
C ASN A 175 17.39 -13.81 19.29
N LEU A 176 17.48 -15.08 18.90
CA LEU A 176 16.69 -16.17 19.46
C LEU A 176 17.38 -16.82 20.67
N ASP A 177 18.50 -16.29 21.15
CA ASP A 177 19.28 -16.83 22.26
C ASP A 177 19.62 -18.32 22.04
N TYR A 178 19.92 -18.70 20.79
CA TYR A 178 20.37 -20.03 20.42
C TYR A 178 21.90 -20.05 20.38
N ASP A 179 22.50 -20.87 21.24
CA ASP A 179 23.93 -21.08 21.27
C ASP A 179 24.34 -22.04 20.14
N PHE A 180 25.12 -21.54 19.19
CA PHE A 180 25.58 -22.29 18.03
C PHE A 180 27.10 -22.40 18.04
N TYR A 181 27.62 -23.57 17.70
CA TYR A 181 29.05 -23.83 17.72
C TYR A 181 29.72 -23.46 16.39
N TYR A 182 30.60 -22.45 16.41
CA TYR A 182 31.10 -21.77 15.21
C TYR A 182 32.53 -22.19 14.76
N ASN A 183 33.03 -23.36 15.13
CA ASN A 183 34.44 -23.72 14.86
C ASN A 183 34.87 -23.62 13.40
N ASN A 184 34.13 -24.23 12.47
CA ASN A 184 34.47 -24.17 11.04
C ASN A 184 34.27 -22.77 10.48
N LEU A 185 33.25 -22.03 10.97
CA LEU A 185 33.01 -20.66 10.57
C LEU A 185 34.18 -19.73 10.93
N ASN A 186 34.80 -19.93 12.09
CA ASN A 186 36.00 -19.17 12.49
C ASN A 186 37.17 -19.39 11.51
N ILE A 187 37.45 -20.66 11.15
CA ILE A 187 38.51 -21.00 10.19
C ILE A 187 38.22 -20.34 8.84
N THR A 188 36.97 -20.42 8.37
CA THR A 188 36.60 -19.84 7.09
C THR A 188 36.66 -18.32 7.11
N ILE A 189 36.17 -17.63 8.14
CA ILE A 189 36.28 -16.16 8.25
C ILE A 189 37.75 -15.70 8.21
N ASN A 190 38.64 -16.39 8.93
CA ASN A 190 40.07 -16.11 8.86
C ASN A 190 40.63 -16.30 7.44
N GLY A 191 40.24 -17.38 6.76
CA GLY A 191 40.61 -17.60 5.36
C GLY A 191 40.11 -16.51 4.42
N LEU A 192 38.90 -15.95 4.66
CA LEU A 192 38.36 -14.87 3.85
C LEU A 192 39.15 -13.56 4.03
N TYR A 193 39.67 -13.26 5.23
CA TYR A 193 40.56 -12.11 5.43
C TYR A 193 41.93 -12.28 4.77
N GLU A 194 42.36 -13.53 4.55
CA GLU A 194 43.62 -13.83 3.87
C GLU A 194 43.52 -13.83 2.34
N ASP A 195 42.31 -13.70 1.78
CA ASP A 195 42.06 -13.62 0.35
C ASP A 195 41.64 -12.21 -0.09
N PRO A 196 42.58 -11.37 -0.58
CA PRO A 196 42.28 -10.04 -1.08
C PRO A 196 41.30 -10.01 -2.26
N SER A 197 41.15 -11.12 -3.00
CA SER A 197 40.34 -11.15 -4.22
C SER A 197 38.86 -10.89 -3.95
N ILE A 198 38.36 -11.31 -2.78
CA ILE A 198 36.98 -11.09 -2.34
C ILE A 198 36.65 -9.60 -2.22
N PHE A 199 37.66 -8.79 -1.87
CA PHE A 199 37.54 -7.35 -1.64
C PHE A 199 37.85 -6.51 -2.89
N ASN A 200 38.29 -7.13 -3.99
CA ASN A 200 38.60 -6.43 -5.24
C ASN A 200 37.33 -6.06 -6.03
N THR A 201 36.13 -6.47 -5.57
CA THR A 201 34.86 -5.99 -6.13
C THR A 201 34.58 -4.58 -5.59
N SER A 202 34.81 -3.56 -6.42
CA SER A 202 34.81 -2.14 -6.00
C SER A 202 33.53 -1.68 -5.28
N ASN A 203 32.39 -2.26 -5.62
CA ASN A 203 31.09 -1.83 -5.08
C ASN A 203 30.68 -2.52 -3.77
N ASN A 204 31.35 -3.62 -3.38
CA ASN A 204 30.93 -4.43 -2.23
C ASN A 204 32.01 -4.59 -1.15
N LYS A 205 33.23 -4.08 -1.38
CA LYS A 205 34.35 -4.16 -0.44
C LYS A 205 33.96 -3.85 1.01
N TRP A 206 33.31 -2.71 1.24
CA TRP A 206 32.96 -2.25 2.60
C TRP A 206 31.74 -2.97 3.18
N PRO A 207 30.64 -3.19 2.43
CA PRO A 207 29.57 -4.08 2.87
C PRO A 207 30.06 -5.47 3.30
N ILE A 208 30.92 -6.11 2.51
CA ILE A 208 31.49 -7.44 2.82
C ILE A 208 32.25 -7.39 4.14
N PHE A 209 33.17 -6.42 4.26
CA PHE A 209 33.99 -6.29 5.46
C PHE A 209 33.18 -5.97 6.72
N ASN A 210 32.16 -5.10 6.59
CA ASN A 210 31.24 -4.78 7.68
C ASN A 210 30.41 -5.99 8.12
N ASN A 211 30.02 -6.86 7.18
CA ASN A 211 29.33 -8.12 7.47
C ASN A 211 30.26 -9.11 8.18
N LEU A 212 31.49 -9.29 7.70
CA LEU A 212 32.48 -10.16 8.34
C LEU A 212 32.72 -9.72 9.79
N ASN A 213 33.03 -8.44 10.02
CA ASN A 213 33.26 -7.93 11.37
C ASN A 213 32.02 -8.08 12.28
N ALA A 214 30.80 -7.91 11.75
CA ALA A 214 29.57 -8.16 12.50
C ALA A 214 29.42 -9.64 12.89
N ILE A 215 29.83 -10.56 12.03
CA ILE A 215 29.84 -12.00 12.34
C ILE A 215 30.88 -12.28 13.43
N GLU A 216 32.10 -11.75 13.29
CA GLU A 216 33.18 -11.92 14.28
C GLU A 216 32.74 -11.50 15.70
N GLU A 217 32.11 -10.32 15.80
CA GLU A 217 31.61 -9.77 17.07
C GLU A 217 30.57 -10.70 17.74
N ARG A 218 29.71 -11.35 16.95
CA ARG A 218 28.66 -12.24 17.48
C ARG A 218 29.19 -13.60 17.89
N ILE A 219 30.14 -14.15 17.13
CA ILE A 219 30.67 -15.50 17.38
C ILE A 219 31.90 -15.49 18.30
N GLN A 220 32.35 -14.30 18.72
CA GLN A 220 33.49 -14.10 19.62
C GLN A 220 34.76 -14.81 19.15
N ILE A 221 35.16 -14.57 17.89
CA ILE A 221 36.39 -15.15 17.33
C ILE A 221 37.58 -14.85 18.25
N SER A 222 38.21 -15.90 18.77
CA SER A 222 39.29 -15.79 19.75
C SER A 222 40.68 -15.57 19.11
N THR A 223 40.85 -15.90 17.83
CA THR A 223 42.15 -15.81 17.14
C THR A 223 42.00 -15.43 15.66
N ILE A 224 42.50 -14.24 15.31
CA ILE A 224 42.76 -13.84 13.91
C ILE A 224 44.24 -14.11 13.62
N THR A 225 44.56 -14.67 12.45
CA THR A 225 45.95 -14.89 12.05
C THR A 225 46.71 -13.57 11.88
N GLU A 226 48.04 -13.59 11.98
CA GLU A 226 48.85 -12.37 11.77
C GLU A 226 48.60 -11.74 10.40
N LYS A 227 48.44 -12.56 9.36
CA LYS A 227 48.07 -12.11 8.01
C LYS A 227 46.70 -11.43 7.99
N GLY A 228 45.70 -12.03 8.63
CA GLY A 228 44.36 -11.43 8.76
C GLY A 228 44.41 -10.09 9.49
N ILE A 229 45.21 -9.97 10.55
CA ILE A 229 45.42 -8.70 11.28
C ILE A 229 46.05 -7.64 10.37
N GLN A 230 47.11 -8.00 9.63
CA GLN A 230 47.77 -7.08 8.68
C GLN A 230 46.78 -6.60 7.60
N PHE A 231 45.96 -7.49 7.07
CA PHE A 231 44.94 -7.15 6.08
C PHE A 231 43.82 -6.27 6.67
N LYS A 232 43.34 -6.57 7.89
CA LYS A 232 42.37 -5.74 8.63
C LYS A 232 42.90 -4.32 8.82
N ASN A 233 44.17 -4.18 9.20
CA ASN A 233 44.84 -2.89 9.35
C ASN A 233 44.94 -2.13 8.01
N LYS A 234 45.23 -2.82 6.91
CA LYS A 234 45.19 -2.22 5.57
C LYS A 234 43.80 -1.70 5.23
N LEU A 235 42.74 -2.49 5.47
CA LEU A 235 41.37 -2.05 5.23
C LEU A 235 40.96 -0.87 6.12
N ILE A 236 41.45 -0.78 7.36
CA ILE A 236 41.24 0.40 8.21
C ILE A 236 41.88 1.65 7.59
N LEU A 237 43.10 1.54 7.05
CA LEU A 237 43.77 2.65 6.36
C LEU A 237 43.01 3.06 5.09
N ASP A 238 42.59 2.09 4.29
CA ASP A 238 41.78 2.33 3.08
C ASP A 238 40.43 3.01 3.44
N ALA A 239 39.83 2.67 4.59
CA ALA A 239 38.56 3.28 5.04
C ALA A 239 38.78 4.75 5.42
N LYS A 240 39.86 5.04 6.13
CA LYS A 240 40.26 6.42 6.47
C LYS A 240 40.54 7.24 5.21
N GLU A 241 41.24 6.65 4.24
CA GLU A 241 41.49 7.30 2.95
C GLU A 241 40.19 7.58 2.21
N LEU A 242 39.26 6.61 2.15
CA LEU A 242 37.95 6.80 1.53
C LEU A 242 37.19 7.96 2.17
N LEU A 243 37.10 7.97 3.50
CA LEU A 243 36.36 8.99 4.26
C LEU A 243 37.02 10.37 4.26
N SER A 244 38.29 10.46 3.85
CA SER A 244 38.98 11.74 3.63
C SER A 244 38.58 12.42 2.32
N LYS A 245 37.93 11.69 1.41
CA LYS A 245 37.52 12.19 0.09
C LYS A 245 36.02 12.50 0.09
N LYS A 246 35.60 13.39 -0.80
CA LYS A 246 34.18 13.61 -1.07
C LYS A 246 33.61 12.43 -1.89
N PRO A 247 32.41 11.91 -1.55
CA PRO A 247 31.73 10.94 -2.40
C PRO A 247 31.51 11.48 -3.83
N THR A 248 31.68 10.62 -4.83
CA THR A 248 31.50 11.01 -6.25
C THR A 248 30.04 11.17 -6.63
N ASP A 249 29.17 10.35 -6.05
CA ASP A 249 27.73 10.32 -6.26
C ASP A 249 27.01 9.64 -5.09
N ILE A 250 25.68 9.61 -5.13
CA ILE A 250 24.86 9.13 -4.00
C ILE A 250 24.99 7.62 -3.79
N ARG A 251 25.32 6.86 -4.83
CA ARG A 251 25.53 5.40 -4.75
C ARG A 251 26.84 5.09 -4.06
N ALA A 252 27.83 5.99 -4.13
CA ALA A 252 29.07 5.87 -3.37
C ALA A 252 28.81 5.81 -1.85
N LEU A 253 27.69 6.34 -1.34
CA LEU A 253 27.31 6.20 0.07
C LEU A 253 27.18 4.73 0.53
N ALA A 254 26.91 3.79 -0.38
CA ALA A 254 26.87 2.36 -0.07
C ALA A 254 28.23 1.81 0.41
N ASN A 255 29.32 2.52 0.09
CA ASN A 255 30.67 2.22 0.54
C ASN A 255 31.10 3.10 1.73
N TYR A 256 30.76 4.40 1.69
CA TYR A 256 31.16 5.34 2.76
C TYR A 256 30.50 5.02 4.09
N ILE A 257 29.19 4.72 4.10
CA ILE A 257 28.46 4.47 5.34
C ILE A 257 28.97 3.20 6.05
N PRO A 258 29.12 2.03 5.39
CA PRO A 258 29.71 0.85 6.04
C PRO A 258 31.18 1.04 6.47
N ALA A 259 31.98 1.80 5.71
CA ALA A 259 33.35 2.12 6.11
C ALA A 259 33.39 2.93 7.42
N TYR A 260 32.49 3.91 7.56
CA TYR A 260 32.38 4.69 8.79
C TYR A 260 31.85 3.84 9.97
N GLU A 261 30.83 3.01 9.75
CA GLU A 261 30.30 2.07 10.76
C GLU A 261 31.40 1.14 11.29
N LEU A 262 32.22 0.60 10.39
CA LEU A 262 33.37 -0.22 10.74
C LEU A 262 34.32 0.52 11.67
N LEU A 263 34.80 1.72 11.28
CA LEU A 263 35.76 2.47 12.09
C LEU A 263 35.18 2.78 13.47
N ARG A 264 33.88 3.11 13.55
CA ARG A 264 33.18 3.30 14.82
C ARG A 264 33.13 2.04 15.67
N ARG A 265 32.82 0.86 15.10
CA ARG A 265 32.82 -0.41 15.85
C ARG A 265 34.19 -0.77 16.41
N LEU A 266 35.25 -0.40 15.70
CA LEU A 266 36.64 -0.56 16.14
C LEU A 266 37.09 0.53 17.12
N ASN A 267 36.19 1.41 17.59
CA ASN A 267 36.48 2.56 18.44
C ASN A 267 37.52 3.52 17.84
N ILE A 268 37.60 3.61 16.51
CA ILE A 268 38.48 4.51 15.78
C ILE A 268 37.70 5.79 15.44
N ASN A 269 37.92 6.84 16.22
CA ASN A 269 37.33 8.14 15.94
C ASN A 269 37.91 8.70 14.63
N THR A 270 37.04 8.88 13.64
CA THR A 270 37.42 9.40 12.32
C THR A 270 36.52 10.59 12.02
N PRO A 271 37.01 11.84 12.15
CA PRO A 271 36.21 12.99 11.78
C PRO A 271 35.89 12.90 10.28
N ILE A 272 34.62 13.07 9.91
CA ILE A 272 34.28 13.28 8.50
C ILE A 272 34.75 14.66 8.07
N SER A 273 35.21 14.78 6.82
CA SER A 273 35.58 16.07 6.25
C SER A 273 34.36 16.99 6.14
N GLU A 274 34.57 18.30 6.25
CA GLU A 274 33.51 19.29 6.01
C GLU A 274 32.96 19.20 4.58
N GLU A 275 33.78 18.71 3.63
CA GLU A 275 33.36 18.41 2.27
C GLU A 275 32.37 17.24 2.20
N PHE A 276 32.56 16.21 3.02
CA PHE A 276 31.62 15.08 3.11
C PHE A 276 30.32 15.49 3.81
N LYS A 277 30.39 16.30 4.89
CA LYS A 277 29.19 16.89 5.52
C LYS A 277 28.39 17.72 4.52
N SER A 278 29.07 18.64 3.83
CA SER A 278 28.46 19.50 2.81
C SER A 278 27.85 18.67 1.68
N TYR A 279 28.48 17.56 1.32
CA TYR A 279 27.93 16.63 0.35
C TYR A 279 26.64 15.97 0.85
N LEU A 280 26.61 15.44 2.08
CA LEU A 280 25.39 14.86 2.66
C LEU A 280 24.25 15.88 2.67
N GLU A 281 24.49 17.10 3.15
CA GLU A 281 23.50 18.18 3.10
C GLU A 281 22.99 18.44 1.67
N SER A 282 23.87 18.39 0.66
CA SER A 282 23.49 18.62 -0.75
C SER A 282 22.65 17.50 -1.36
N VAL A 283 22.67 16.30 -0.78
CA VAL A 283 21.89 15.14 -1.26
C VAL A 283 20.74 14.76 -0.34
N ARG A 284 20.44 15.58 0.67
CA ARG A 284 19.29 15.39 1.55
C ARG A 284 18.00 15.58 0.75
N ASN A 285 17.07 14.64 0.93
CA ASN A 285 15.76 14.69 0.30
C ASN A 285 14.86 15.74 0.94
N VAL A 286 13.81 16.15 0.22
CA VAL A 286 12.80 17.12 0.69
C VAL A 286 12.04 16.65 1.94
N ASP A 287 12.06 15.36 2.22
CA ASP A 287 11.45 14.74 3.40
C ASP A 287 12.37 14.69 4.61
N GLY A 288 13.56 15.30 4.53
CA GLY A 288 14.56 15.35 5.60
C GLY A 288 15.46 14.10 5.71
N GLY A 289 15.25 13.07 4.89
CA GLY A 289 16.06 11.85 4.87
C GLY A 289 17.03 11.75 3.68
N TYR A 290 17.46 10.52 3.39
CA TYR A 290 18.44 10.20 2.34
C TYR A 290 17.99 8.95 1.56
N GLY A 291 18.27 8.87 0.25
CA GLY A 291 17.92 7.70 -0.58
C GLY A 291 18.93 7.42 -1.69
N PHE A 292 19.13 6.15 -2.05
CA PHE A 292 20.08 5.77 -3.10
C PHE A 292 19.55 5.98 -4.53
N LEU A 293 18.23 5.84 -4.71
CA LEU A 293 17.59 5.75 -6.02
C LEU A 293 16.74 6.98 -6.39
N SER A 294 16.33 7.77 -5.40
CA SER A 294 15.36 8.84 -5.57
C SER A 294 15.69 10.02 -4.66
N SER A 295 15.66 11.22 -5.24
CA SER A 295 15.72 12.49 -4.49
C SER A 295 14.38 12.87 -3.85
N LYS A 296 13.31 12.13 -4.16
CA LYS A 296 11.94 12.42 -3.69
C LYS A 296 11.58 11.63 -2.43
N THR A 297 12.08 10.40 -2.31
CA THR A 297 11.69 9.45 -1.27
C THR A 297 12.93 8.85 -0.63
N SER A 298 13.06 9.07 0.67
CA SER A 298 14.18 8.55 1.43
C SER A 298 14.11 7.04 1.66
N ASP A 299 15.26 6.38 1.56
CA ASP A 299 15.47 5.01 1.97
C ASP A 299 15.60 4.94 3.49
N SER A 300 14.78 4.09 4.12
CA SER A 300 14.68 4.05 5.58
C SER A 300 15.97 3.56 6.24
N GLN A 301 16.69 2.62 5.62
CA GLN A 301 17.97 2.13 6.13
C GLN A 301 19.05 3.20 6.09
N LEU A 302 19.25 3.84 4.93
CA LEU A 302 20.26 4.86 4.72
C LEU A 302 20.00 6.05 5.65
N THR A 303 18.75 6.50 5.75
CA THR A 303 18.38 7.60 6.63
C THR A 303 18.65 7.26 8.10
N TYR A 304 18.23 6.08 8.56
CA TYR A 304 18.50 5.63 9.92
C TYR A 304 20.01 5.53 10.21
N ARG A 305 20.79 5.00 9.27
CA ARG A 305 22.25 4.89 9.42
C ARG A 305 22.91 6.26 9.48
N ILE A 306 22.53 7.20 8.61
CA ILE A 306 23.05 8.56 8.66
C ILE A 306 22.66 9.23 9.97
N TYR A 307 21.43 9.07 10.46
CA TYR A 307 21.02 9.59 11.76
C TYR A 307 21.87 9.06 12.92
N LEU A 308 22.17 7.75 12.93
CA LEU A 308 23.01 7.17 13.98
C LEU A 308 24.44 7.71 13.97
N LEU A 309 24.97 8.02 12.79
CA LEU A 309 26.34 8.46 12.60
C LEU A 309 26.50 9.98 12.73
N PHE A 310 25.52 10.73 12.23
CA PHE A 310 25.52 12.19 12.05
C PHE A 310 24.12 12.76 12.37
N PRO A 311 23.68 12.69 13.64
CA PRO A 311 22.31 13.07 14.02
C PRO A 311 21.96 14.52 13.67
N GLU A 312 22.96 15.40 13.59
CA GLU A 312 22.80 16.81 13.21
C GLU A 312 22.41 17.03 11.75
N LEU A 313 22.67 16.06 10.86
CA LEU A 313 22.39 16.17 9.42
C LEU A 313 20.98 15.72 9.03
N VAL A 314 20.25 15.12 9.98
CA VAL A 314 18.89 14.62 9.76
C VAL A 314 17.90 15.53 10.47
N SER A 315 16.96 16.10 9.72
CA SER A 315 15.85 16.82 10.33
C SER A 315 14.86 15.82 10.92
N VAL A 316 15.03 15.51 12.21
CA VAL A 316 14.25 14.47 12.92
C VAL A 316 12.75 14.71 12.78
N ASN A 317 12.30 15.95 12.95
CA ASN A 317 10.88 16.26 12.87
C ASN A 317 10.34 16.14 11.44
N ASP A 318 11.09 16.59 10.43
CA ASP A 318 10.65 16.49 9.04
C ASP A 318 10.58 15.04 8.59
N TYR A 319 11.59 14.24 8.94
CA TYR A 319 11.62 12.82 8.62
C TYR A 319 10.47 12.07 9.29
N ILE A 320 10.20 12.32 10.58
CA ILE A 320 9.06 11.73 11.30
C ILE A 320 7.74 12.11 10.65
N ASN A 321 7.54 13.39 10.37
CA ASN A 321 6.33 13.86 9.71
C ASN A 321 6.13 13.22 8.33
N SER A 322 7.22 12.88 7.64
CA SER A 322 7.19 12.15 6.38
C SER A 322 6.79 10.69 6.56
N ILE A 323 7.48 9.94 7.44
CA ILE A 323 7.23 8.50 7.61
C ILE A 323 5.88 8.19 8.26
N GLU A 324 5.35 9.07 9.13
CA GLU A 324 4.05 8.86 9.79
C GLU A 324 2.88 8.78 8.80
N LYS A 325 3.02 9.35 7.59
CA LYS A 325 2.03 9.18 6.51
C LYS A 325 1.92 7.72 6.04
N TYR A 326 3.02 6.98 6.15
CA TYR A 326 3.16 5.58 5.73
C TYR A 326 2.95 4.60 6.88
N ARG A 327 2.64 5.10 8.09
CA ARG A 327 2.43 4.28 9.26
C ARG A 327 0.97 3.81 9.34
N LEU A 328 0.77 2.50 9.35
CA LEU A 328 -0.53 1.87 9.54
C LEU A 328 -0.97 1.93 11.01
N LYS A 329 -2.27 1.77 11.29
CA LYS A 329 -2.81 1.62 12.66
C LYS A 329 -2.14 0.48 13.45
N SER A 330 -1.66 -0.54 12.74
CA SER A 330 -0.88 -1.64 13.31
C SER A 330 0.50 -1.22 13.84
N GLY A 331 1.00 -0.05 13.47
CA GLY A 331 2.37 0.40 13.74
C GLY A 331 3.39 -0.04 12.70
N TYR A 332 2.99 -0.86 11.72
CA TYR A 332 3.83 -1.17 10.55
C TYR A 332 3.92 0.01 9.60
N PHE A 333 4.94 -0.01 8.76
CA PHE A 333 5.11 0.92 7.67
C PHE A 333 4.90 0.18 6.35
N ILE A 334 4.21 0.82 5.43
CA ILE A 334 4.14 0.40 4.02
C ILE A 334 5.36 0.92 3.26
N SER A 335 5.62 0.35 2.08
CA SER A 335 6.70 0.85 1.22
C SER A 335 6.51 2.33 0.92
N ARG A 336 7.59 3.09 1.12
CA ARG A 336 7.67 4.52 0.77
C ARG A 336 7.95 4.74 -0.71
N GLU A 337 8.30 3.69 -1.44
CA GLU A 337 8.49 3.78 -2.88
C GLU A 337 7.19 4.26 -3.54
N PRO A 338 7.28 5.21 -4.48
CA PRO A 338 6.12 5.62 -5.24
C PRO A 338 5.62 4.40 -6.01
N ILE A 339 4.34 4.06 -5.81
CA ILE A 339 3.64 3.16 -6.72
C ILE A 339 3.23 4.04 -7.88
N ASP A 340 3.51 3.61 -9.11
CA ASP A 340 3.11 4.34 -10.30
C ASP A 340 1.61 4.66 -10.24
N SER A 341 1.30 5.92 -10.53
CA SER A 341 -0.08 6.34 -10.69
C SER A 341 -0.69 5.60 -11.86
N ASN A 342 -1.96 5.21 -11.73
CA ASN A 342 -2.72 4.65 -12.84
C ASN A 342 -3.98 5.46 -13.10
N ILE A 343 -4.38 5.47 -14.36
CA ILE A 343 -5.52 6.28 -14.83
C ILE A 343 -6.85 5.85 -14.20
N PRO A 344 -7.18 4.55 -14.09
CA PRO A 344 -8.42 4.12 -13.44
C PRO A 344 -8.57 4.66 -12.01
N HIS A 345 -7.53 4.54 -11.18
CA HIS A 345 -7.55 5.04 -9.80
C HIS A 345 -7.60 6.56 -9.73
N SER A 346 -6.91 7.25 -10.65
CA SER A 346 -6.92 8.72 -10.74
C SER A 346 -8.31 9.25 -11.10
N TYR A 347 -9.00 8.60 -12.04
CA TYR A 347 -10.40 8.91 -12.34
C TYR A 347 -11.33 8.64 -11.15
N MET A 348 -11.18 7.49 -10.49
CA MET A 348 -12.00 7.15 -9.33
C MET A 348 -11.80 8.17 -8.20
N ALA A 349 -10.56 8.56 -7.92
CA ALA A 349 -10.23 9.61 -6.95
C ALA A 349 -10.86 10.95 -7.34
N LEU A 350 -10.77 11.37 -8.61
CA LEU A 350 -11.44 12.56 -9.13
C LEU A 350 -12.95 12.54 -8.84
N LYS A 351 -13.62 11.42 -9.16
CA LYS A 351 -15.07 11.25 -8.92
C LYS A 351 -15.42 11.34 -7.45
N ILE A 352 -14.66 10.65 -6.59
CA ILE A 352 -14.85 10.68 -5.14
C ILE A 352 -14.69 12.10 -4.60
N ILE A 353 -13.63 12.81 -4.99
CA ILE A 353 -13.38 14.20 -4.58
C ILE A 353 -14.57 15.08 -5.01
N LYS A 354 -15.06 14.95 -6.25
CA LYS A 354 -16.23 15.70 -6.73
C LYS A 354 -17.51 15.36 -5.95
N TYR A 355 -17.80 14.08 -5.71
CA TYR A 355 -18.99 13.66 -4.94
C TYR A 355 -19.00 14.22 -3.52
N LEU A 356 -17.80 14.41 -2.96
CA LEU A 356 -17.60 14.94 -1.62
C LEU A 356 -17.30 16.45 -1.65
N ASP A 357 -17.66 17.17 -2.72
CA ASP A 357 -17.45 18.61 -2.85
C ASP A 357 -16.02 19.07 -2.48
N GLY A 358 -15.04 18.20 -2.71
CA GLY A 358 -13.64 18.45 -2.44
C GLY A 358 -13.01 19.29 -3.54
N LYS A 359 -11.95 20.03 -3.20
CA LYS A 359 -11.14 20.74 -4.20
C LYS A 359 -10.33 19.73 -5.02
N ILE A 360 -10.46 19.76 -6.34
CA ILE A 360 -9.65 18.93 -7.24
C ILE A 360 -8.20 19.43 -7.23
N PRO A 361 -7.19 18.59 -6.96
CA PRO A 361 -5.79 18.98 -7.03
C PRO A 361 -5.38 19.40 -8.44
N SER A 362 -4.63 20.49 -8.58
CA SER A 362 -4.13 20.94 -9.89
C SER A 362 -3.19 19.91 -10.53
N ASN A 363 -2.41 19.19 -9.73
CA ASN A 363 -1.50 18.16 -10.25
C ASN A 363 -2.27 16.96 -10.82
N LEU A 364 -3.43 16.62 -10.26
CA LEU A 364 -4.31 15.58 -10.83
C LEU A 364 -4.81 15.97 -12.23
N ILE A 365 -5.20 17.23 -12.40
CA ILE A 365 -5.59 17.77 -13.71
C ILE A 365 -4.42 17.64 -14.70
N ASN A 366 -3.22 18.07 -14.28
CA ASN A 366 -2.02 17.96 -15.11
C ASN A 366 -1.69 16.49 -15.46
N TYR A 367 -1.79 15.58 -14.49
CA TYR A 367 -1.56 14.14 -14.70
C TYR A 367 -2.50 13.57 -15.76
N ILE A 368 -3.81 13.83 -15.65
CA ILE A 368 -4.82 13.37 -16.62
C ILE A 368 -4.55 13.96 -18.01
N GLN A 369 -4.19 15.24 -18.09
CA GLN A 369 -3.84 15.90 -19.35
C GLN A 369 -2.57 15.30 -19.99
N GLN A 370 -1.52 15.02 -19.21
CA GLN A 370 -0.31 14.39 -19.71
C GLN A 370 -0.58 12.96 -20.20
N ALA A 371 -1.37 12.18 -19.45
CA ALA A 371 -1.77 10.85 -19.87
C ALA A 371 -2.58 10.86 -21.17
N SER A 372 -3.36 11.91 -21.42
CA SER A 372 -4.10 12.09 -22.67
C SER A 372 -3.23 12.28 -23.92
N LEU A 373 -1.96 12.60 -23.73
CA LEU A 373 -0.99 12.68 -24.81
C LEU A 373 -0.33 11.31 -25.10
N ASN A 374 -0.53 10.32 -24.22
CA ASN A 374 0.02 8.99 -24.40
C ASN A 374 -0.82 8.16 -25.37
N LYS A 375 -0.21 7.72 -26.48
CA LYS A 375 -0.86 6.91 -27.52
C LYS A 375 -0.85 5.41 -27.23
N THR A 376 -0.24 4.98 -26.13
CA THR A 376 -0.07 3.55 -25.79
C THR A 376 -0.91 3.11 -24.59
N LEU A 377 -1.98 3.84 -24.27
CA LEU A 377 -2.90 3.43 -23.20
C LEU A 377 -3.62 2.16 -23.62
N ASP A 378 -3.83 1.25 -22.67
CA ASP A 378 -4.73 0.13 -22.89
C ASP A 378 -6.19 0.61 -22.97
N PRO A 379 -7.13 -0.21 -23.50
CA PRO A 379 -8.52 0.22 -23.64
C PRO A 379 -9.20 0.66 -22.32
N ASP A 380 -8.90 0.02 -21.18
CA ASP A 380 -9.48 0.40 -19.89
C ASP A 380 -8.94 1.77 -19.44
N GLU A 381 -7.62 1.97 -19.54
CA GLU A 381 -6.99 3.26 -19.23
C GLU A 381 -7.53 4.38 -20.12
N PHE A 382 -7.69 4.14 -21.41
CA PHE A 382 -8.27 5.09 -22.34
C PHE A 382 -9.71 5.47 -21.98
N TYR A 383 -10.54 4.48 -21.65
CA TYR A 383 -11.91 4.72 -21.18
C TYR A 383 -11.94 5.62 -19.94
N PHE A 384 -11.15 5.29 -18.92
CA PHE A 384 -11.11 6.05 -17.68
C PHE A 384 -10.49 7.44 -17.86
N MET A 385 -9.48 7.58 -18.73
CA MET A 385 -8.90 8.85 -19.11
C MET A 385 -9.96 9.78 -19.72
N ASN A 386 -10.71 9.31 -20.71
CA ASN A 386 -11.75 10.13 -21.34
C ASN A 386 -12.91 10.46 -20.40
N LYS A 387 -13.29 9.53 -19.52
CA LYS A 387 -14.23 9.84 -18.44
C LYS A 387 -13.69 10.96 -17.54
N ALA A 388 -12.39 10.93 -17.22
CA ALA A 388 -11.77 11.96 -16.40
C ALA A 388 -11.72 13.33 -17.12
N LEU A 389 -11.36 13.36 -18.41
CA LEU A 389 -11.38 14.57 -19.23
C LEU A 389 -12.77 15.21 -19.26
N SER A 390 -13.82 14.40 -19.53
CA SER A 390 -15.21 14.84 -19.52
C SER A 390 -15.64 15.42 -18.16
N GLU A 391 -15.29 14.75 -17.06
CA GLU A 391 -15.59 15.23 -15.71
C GLU A 391 -14.86 16.55 -15.36
N LEU A 392 -13.73 16.83 -16.01
CA LEU A 392 -12.97 18.08 -15.89
C LEU A 392 -13.44 19.16 -16.89
N GLY A 393 -14.40 18.87 -17.76
CA GLY A 393 -14.82 19.78 -18.84
C GLY A 393 -13.75 19.97 -19.92
N LEU A 394 -12.84 19.00 -20.06
CA LEU A 394 -11.81 18.97 -21.09
C LEU A 394 -12.28 18.16 -22.29
N SER A 395 -11.69 18.42 -23.46
CA SER A 395 -12.00 17.67 -24.67
C SER A 395 -11.51 16.23 -24.57
N ASN A 396 -12.38 15.28 -24.93
CA ASN A 396 -12.02 13.88 -25.04
C ASN A 396 -11.03 13.66 -26.19
N VAL A 397 -10.20 12.63 -26.06
CA VAL A 397 -9.23 12.20 -27.06
C VAL A 397 -9.80 10.98 -27.78
N SER A 398 -9.69 10.96 -29.10
CA SER A 398 -10.05 9.79 -29.91
C SER A 398 -9.00 8.70 -29.71
N TYR A 399 -9.43 7.45 -29.60
CA TYR A 399 -8.51 6.35 -29.86
C TYR A 399 -8.16 6.44 -31.36
N GLY A 400 -6.97 6.02 -31.76
CA GLY A 400 -6.57 6.07 -33.17
C GLY A 400 -7.38 5.09 -34.03
N ASN A 401 -6.73 4.41 -34.96
CA ASN A 401 -7.39 3.35 -35.73
C ASN A 401 -7.75 2.19 -34.80
N ILE A 402 -9.04 2.08 -34.42
CA ILE A 402 -9.59 0.90 -33.74
C ILE A 402 -9.41 -0.29 -34.68
N SER A 403 -8.81 -1.38 -34.18
CA SER A 403 -8.92 -2.64 -34.90
C SER A 403 -10.35 -3.17 -34.79
N ASP A 404 -10.93 -3.60 -35.91
CA ASP A 404 -12.31 -4.11 -36.01
C ASP A 404 -12.66 -5.28 -35.07
N ASN A 405 -11.68 -5.91 -34.43
CA ASN A 405 -11.87 -7.11 -33.62
C ASN A 405 -11.99 -6.85 -32.11
N ASP A 406 -11.85 -5.60 -31.64
CA ASP A 406 -11.90 -5.31 -30.20
C ASP A 406 -13.25 -4.68 -29.81
N SER A 407 -14.24 -5.54 -29.54
CA SER A 407 -15.59 -5.13 -29.12
C SER A 407 -15.59 -4.29 -27.83
N LYS A 408 -14.59 -4.45 -26.97
CA LYS A 408 -14.47 -3.68 -25.71
C LYS A 408 -14.04 -2.25 -26.00
N LEU A 409 -13.09 -2.07 -26.93
CA LEU A 409 -12.67 -0.76 -27.38
C LEU A 409 -13.79 -0.01 -28.12
N MET A 410 -14.58 -0.70 -28.96
CA MET A 410 -15.75 -0.12 -29.62
C MET A 410 -16.78 0.43 -28.62
N ILE A 411 -17.02 -0.30 -27.53
CA ILE A 411 -17.90 0.15 -26.44
C ILE A 411 -17.35 1.41 -25.78
N TYR A 412 -16.04 1.46 -25.52
CA TYR A 412 -15.42 2.60 -24.88
C TYR A 412 -15.46 3.84 -25.74
N GLU A 413 -15.25 3.71 -27.04
CA GLU A 413 -15.48 4.81 -27.95
C GLU A 413 -16.94 5.25 -27.95
N LEU A 414 -17.91 4.33 -28.04
CA LEU A 414 -19.34 4.69 -27.96
C LEU A 414 -19.69 5.49 -26.71
N ILE A 415 -19.10 5.14 -25.57
CA ILE A 415 -19.39 5.80 -24.30
C ILE A 415 -18.66 7.15 -24.16
N THR A 416 -17.53 7.33 -24.84
CA THR A 416 -16.63 8.48 -24.62
C THR A 416 -16.61 9.48 -25.78
N CYS A 417 -16.96 9.08 -26.99
CA CYS A 417 -16.95 9.90 -28.19
C CYS A 417 -18.37 10.31 -28.59
N ASN A 418 -18.67 11.61 -28.57
CA ASN A 418 -19.99 12.12 -28.97
C ASN A 418 -20.22 12.12 -30.50
N ASN A 419 -19.20 11.83 -31.31
CA ASN A 419 -19.21 11.99 -32.76
C ASN A 419 -18.81 10.70 -33.50
N ILE A 420 -19.54 9.62 -33.27
CA ILE A 420 -19.34 8.38 -34.03
C ILE A 420 -20.17 8.45 -35.30
N ASP A 421 -19.56 8.02 -36.41
CA ASP A 421 -20.22 7.90 -37.71
C ASP A 421 -21.52 7.04 -37.58
N PRO A 422 -22.66 7.46 -38.16
CA PRO A 422 -23.91 6.73 -38.02
C PRO A 422 -23.86 5.26 -38.49
N MET A 423 -23.11 4.94 -39.54
CA MET A 423 -22.97 3.55 -40.01
C MET A 423 -22.14 2.73 -39.01
N GLU A 424 -21.07 3.32 -38.49
CA GLU A 424 -20.25 2.68 -37.47
C GLU A 424 -21.04 2.45 -36.17
N LYS A 425 -21.86 3.43 -35.78
CA LYS A 425 -22.78 3.31 -34.65
C LYS A 425 -23.73 2.13 -34.82
N GLU A 426 -24.37 1.98 -36.00
CA GLU A 426 -25.28 0.86 -36.28
C GLU A 426 -24.55 -0.49 -36.24
N ARG A 427 -23.35 -0.55 -36.83
CA ARG A 427 -22.49 -1.75 -36.81
C ARG A 427 -22.19 -2.18 -35.38
N VAL A 428 -21.73 -1.26 -34.53
CA VAL A 428 -21.42 -1.59 -33.14
C VAL A 428 -22.68 -2.04 -32.39
N ILE A 429 -23.83 -1.36 -32.57
CA ILE A 429 -25.10 -1.78 -31.96
C ILE A 429 -25.45 -3.23 -32.30
N ASN A 430 -25.32 -3.62 -33.57
CA ASN A 430 -25.59 -4.98 -34.02
C ASN A 430 -24.63 -5.99 -33.39
N THR A 431 -23.33 -5.66 -33.31
CA THR A 431 -22.34 -6.47 -32.60
C THR A 431 -22.71 -6.66 -31.13
N LEU A 432 -23.10 -5.59 -30.44
CA LEU A 432 -23.48 -5.64 -29.02
C LEU A 432 -24.74 -6.47 -28.77
N LYS A 433 -25.75 -6.38 -29.65
CA LYS A 433 -26.97 -7.20 -29.58
C LYS A 433 -26.67 -8.70 -29.68
N ASN A 434 -25.66 -9.07 -30.48
CA ASN A 434 -25.22 -10.47 -30.64
C ASN A 434 -24.48 -11.03 -29.43
N LEU A 435 -24.05 -10.20 -28.47
CA LEU A 435 -23.40 -10.65 -27.23
C LEU A 435 -24.40 -11.09 -26.15
N LYS A 436 -25.71 -10.93 -26.39
CA LYS A 436 -26.77 -11.32 -25.47
C LYS A 436 -26.86 -12.84 -25.32
N LYS A 437 -27.06 -13.32 -24.11
CA LYS A 437 -27.21 -14.75 -23.79
C LYS A 437 -28.67 -15.11 -23.51
N ALA A 438 -28.94 -16.40 -23.36
CA ALA A 438 -30.28 -16.94 -23.13
C ALA A 438 -30.92 -16.45 -21.82
N ASP A 439 -30.11 -16.15 -20.80
CA ASP A 439 -30.54 -15.55 -19.53
C ASP A 439 -30.83 -14.04 -19.62
N GLY A 440 -30.66 -13.44 -20.81
CA GLY A 440 -30.89 -12.02 -21.05
C GLY A 440 -29.72 -11.10 -20.71
N GLY A 441 -28.68 -11.60 -20.02
CA GLY A 441 -27.44 -10.86 -19.79
C GLY A 441 -26.53 -10.83 -21.04
N TYR A 442 -25.37 -10.19 -20.91
CA TYR A 442 -24.37 -10.11 -21.97
C TYR A 442 -22.98 -10.51 -21.47
N SER A 443 -22.13 -10.92 -22.41
CA SER A 443 -20.72 -11.24 -22.15
C SER A 443 -19.93 -11.41 -23.45
N PHE A 444 -18.64 -11.08 -23.39
CA PHE A 444 -17.67 -11.39 -24.45
C PHE A 444 -17.26 -12.86 -24.48
N THR A 445 -17.57 -13.62 -23.43
CA THR A 445 -17.24 -15.04 -23.28
C THR A 445 -18.51 -15.90 -23.21
N GLU A 446 -18.32 -17.18 -22.86
CA GLU A 446 -19.43 -18.07 -22.52
C GLU A 446 -20.08 -17.65 -21.19
N GLY A 447 -21.42 -17.68 -21.13
CA GLY A 447 -22.21 -17.23 -19.98
C GLY A 447 -22.24 -15.71 -19.81
N SER A 448 -23.28 -15.18 -19.15
CA SER A 448 -23.40 -13.74 -18.87
C SER A 448 -22.52 -13.30 -17.70
N ASN A 449 -22.01 -12.06 -17.74
CA ASN A 449 -21.24 -11.45 -16.65
C ASN A 449 -21.77 -10.04 -16.34
N LEU A 450 -21.81 -9.65 -15.07
CA LEU A 450 -22.33 -8.35 -14.62
C LEU A 450 -21.57 -7.16 -15.20
N LYS A 451 -20.23 -7.20 -15.26
CA LYS A 451 -19.41 -6.11 -15.80
C LYS A 451 -19.70 -5.89 -17.27
N ASP A 452 -19.73 -6.96 -18.05
CA ASP A 452 -19.96 -6.89 -19.50
C ASP A 452 -21.40 -6.45 -19.80
N THR A 453 -22.38 -7.03 -19.08
CA THR A 453 -23.79 -6.61 -19.13
C THR A 453 -23.93 -5.13 -18.84
N TYR A 454 -23.28 -4.63 -17.80
CA TYR A 454 -23.27 -3.21 -17.46
C TYR A 454 -22.66 -2.35 -18.59
N LEU A 455 -21.46 -2.70 -19.08
CA LEU A 455 -20.76 -1.91 -20.10
C LEU A 455 -21.55 -1.86 -21.41
N ILE A 456 -22.13 -2.99 -21.82
CA ILE A 456 -22.91 -3.10 -23.05
C ILE A 456 -24.22 -2.32 -22.93
N LEU A 457 -24.97 -2.49 -21.84
CA LEU A 457 -26.21 -1.72 -21.63
C LEU A 457 -25.93 -0.24 -21.46
N LEU A 458 -24.83 0.14 -20.80
CA LEU A 458 -24.41 1.54 -20.73
C LEU A 458 -24.18 2.09 -22.14
N ALA A 459 -23.40 1.41 -22.99
CA ALA A 459 -23.20 1.82 -24.38
C ALA A 459 -24.52 1.94 -25.16
N MET A 460 -25.43 0.97 -25.00
CA MET A 460 -26.77 1.02 -25.59
C MET A 460 -27.55 2.26 -25.15
N THR A 461 -27.48 2.65 -23.87
CA THR A 461 -28.16 3.88 -23.42
C THR A 461 -27.61 5.16 -24.06
N TYR A 462 -26.30 5.24 -24.33
CA TYR A 462 -25.70 6.40 -25.03
C TYR A 462 -26.21 6.54 -26.47
N VAL A 463 -26.59 5.43 -27.08
CA VAL A 463 -27.13 5.40 -28.44
C VAL A 463 -28.66 5.45 -28.49
N ASN A 464 -29.32 5.62 -27.33
CA ASN A 464 -30.77 5.61 -27.12
C ASN A 464 -31.45 4.26 -27.44
N GLU A 465 -30.71 3.16 -27.28
CA GLU A 465 -31.26 1.81 -27.32
C GLU A 465 -31.51 1.31 -25.89
N THR A 466 -32.60 0.58 -25.68
CA THR A 466 -32.92 -0.05 -24.41
C THR A 466 -33.28 -1.51 -24.63
N ASP A 467 -32.67 -2.42 -23.88
CA ASP A 467 -32.99 -3.84 -23.92
C ASP A 467 -33.45 -4.30 -22.54
N THR A 468 -34.75 -4.22 -22.31
CA THR A 468 -35.39 -4.64 -21.05
C THR A 468 -36.19 -5.91 -21.31
N THR A 469 -35.70 -7.05 -20.82
CA THR A 469 -36.41 -8.33 -20.89
C THR A 469 -36.68 -8.87 -19.49
N SER A 470 -37.73 -9.68 -19.37
CA SER A 470 -37.99 -10.42 -18.12
C SER A 470 -36.82 -11.32 -17.75
N ALA A 471 -36.20 -11.99 -18.74
CA ALA A 471 -35.03 -12.84 -18.52
C ALA A 471 -33.88 -12.09 -17.85
N LEU A 472 -33.54 -10.88 -18.32
CA LEU A 472 -32.49 -10.06 -17.71
C LEU A 472 -32.85 -9.69 -16.26
N ILE A 473 -34.10 -9.31 -15.99
CA ILE A 473 -34.56 -8.96 -14.64
C ILE A 473 -34.47 -10.19 -13.73
N ASP A 474 -34.96 -11.34 -14.18
CA ASP A 474 -34.93 -12.60 -13.43
C ASP A 474 -33.49 -13.01 -13.12
N TRP A 475 -32.59 -12.90 -14.11
CA TRP A 475 -31.16 -13.16 -13.94
C TRP A 475 -30.53 -12.24 -12.90
N LEU A 476 -30.78 -10.92 -12.96
CA LEU A 476 -30.27 -9.97 -11.96
C LEU A 476 -30.82 -10.29 -10.57
N LEU A 477 -32.13 -10.50 -10.43
CA LEU A 477 -32.75 -10.80 -9.14
C LEU A 477 -32.25 -12.11 -8.53
N SER A 478 -31.90 -13.10 -9.36
CA SER A 478 -31.33 -14.37 -8.88
C SER A 478 -29.97 -14.22 -8.20
N MET A 479 -29.27 -13.09 -8.41
CA MET A 479 -27.97 -12.80 -7.80
C MET A 479 -28.05 -12.07 -6.46
N GLN A 480 -29.24 -11.65 -6.02
CA GLN A 480 -29.40 -10.94 -4.75
C GLN A 480 -29.17 -11.90 -3.58
N LYS A 481 -28.36 -11.47 -2.60
CA LYS A 481 -28.10 -12.23 -1.38
C LYS A 481 -29.00 -11.76 -0.23
N GLU A 482 -29.02 -12.54 0.85
CA GLU A 482 -29.81 -12.24 2.05
C GLU A 482 -29.42 -10.91 2.71
N ASP A 483 -28.18 -10.46 2.54
CA ASP A 483 -27.70 -9.18 3.06
C ASP A 483 -28.12 -7.97 2.21
N GLY A 484 -28.73 -8.20 1.05
CA GLY A 484 -29.20 -7.18 0.11
C GLY A 484 -28.21 -6.81 -0.99
N GLY A 485 -26.96 -7.25 -0.88
CA GLY A 485 -25.97 -7.12 -1.93
C GLY A 485 -26.17 -8.13 -3.07
N TYR A 486 -25.34 -8.01 -4.10
CA TYR A 486 -25.35 -8.86 -5.28
C TYR A 486 -23.97 -9.44 -5.52
N SER A 487 -23.93 -10.66 -6.06
CA SER A 487 -22.70 -11.34 -6.47
C SER A 487 -23.03 -12.58 -7.29
N SER A 488 -22.14 -12.95 -8.21
CA SER A 488 -22.14 -14.29 -8.83
C SER A 488 -21.58 -15.37 -7.90
N GLU A 489 -20.87 -14.99 -6.84
CA GLU A 489 -20.29 -15.88 -5.84
C GLU A 489 -21.23 -16.07 -4.64
N GLU A 490 -20.78 -16.80 -3.60
CA GLU A 490 -21.57 -17.04 -2.39
C GLU A 490 -21.86 -15.75 -1.62
N ASP A 491 -20.83 -14.93 -1.41
CA ASP A 491 -20.89 -13.66 -0.69
C ASP A 491 -21.15 -12.46 -1.61
N SER A 492 -21.89 -11.48 -1.10
CA SER A 492 -22.13 -10.21 -1.79
C SER A 492 -20.85 -9.41 -2.06
N ASN A 493 -20.78 -8.79 -3.23
CA ASN A 493 -19.66 -7.97 -3.68
C ASN A 493 -20.14 -6.54 -3.98
N LEU A 494 -19.44 -5.53 -3.44
CA LEU A 494 -19.83 -4.11 -3.63
C LEU A 494 -19.74 -3.66 -5.10
N MET A 495 -18.79 -4.19 -5.86
CA MET A 495 -18.64 -3.89 -7.30
C MET A 495 -19.79 -4.48 -8.10
N ASP A 496 -20.16 -5.74 -7.82
CA ASP A 496 -21.28 -6.41 -8.48
C ASP A 496 -22.61 -5.73 -8.14
N THR A 497 -22.78 -5.32 -6.88
CA THR A 497 -23.94 -4.53 -6.44
C THR A 497 -24.04 -3.20 -7.21
N TYR A 498 -22.91 -2.51 -7.41
CA TYR A 498 -22.85 -1.31 -8.26
C TYR A 498 -23.25 -1.63 -9.71
N TYR A 499 -22.75 -2.72 -10.30
CA TYR A 499 -23.09 -3.09 -11.67
C TYR A 499 -24.59 -3.38 -11.80
N VAL A 500 -25.18 -4.12 -10.87
CA VAL A 500 -26.62 -4.39 -10.86
C VAL A 500 -27.43 -3.09 -10.76
N LEU A 501 -27.09 -2.19 -9.84
CA LEU A 501 -27.77 -0.89 -9.71
C LEU A 501 -27.63 -0.04 -10.99
N SER A 502 -26.46 -0.08 -11.62
CA SER A 502 -26.20 0.62 -12.86
C SER A 502 -27.02 0.04 -14.02
N ILE A 503 -27.08 -1.28 -14.12
CA ILE A 503 -27.90 -2.01 -15.10
C ILE A 503 -29.38 -1.64 -14.89
N MET A 504 -29.90 -1.74 -13.66
CA MET A 504 -31.28 -1.35 -13.32
C MET A 504 -31.58 0.10 -13.71
N ASN A 505 -30.64 1.02 -13.51
CA ASN A 505 -30.78 2.40 -13.95
C ASN A 505 -30.81 2.52 -15.50
N CYS A 506 -30.02 1.73 -16.22
CA CYS A 506 -30.02 1.70 -17.69
C CYS A 506 -31.37 1.22 -18.24
N ILE A 507 -31.92 0.15 -17.67
CA ILE A 507 -33.22 -0.43 -18.07
C ILE A 507 -34.43 0.22 -17.38
N ARG A 508 -34.23 1.31 -16.65
CA ARG A 508 -35.27 2.04 -15.90
C ARG A 508 -36.07 1.16 -14.92
N TYR A 509 -35.47 0.12 -14.38
CA TYR A 509 -36.11 -0.80 -13.44
C TYR A 509 -35.94 -0.33 -11.99
N LYS A 510 -37.04 -0.31 -11.23
CA LYS A 510 -37.03 0.04 -9.81
C LYS A 510 -36.99 -1.24 -8.96
N PRO A 511 -35.95 -1.45 -8.14
CA PRO A 511 -35.90 -2.61 -7.27
C PRO A 511 -36.98 -2.54 -6.19
N GLN A 512 -37.65 -3.67 -5.93
CA GLN A 512 -38.72 -3.76 -4.93
C GLN A 512 -38.20 -3.50 -3.51
N ASN A 513 -36.99 -3.98 -3.18
CA ASN A 513 -36.42 -3.88 -1.85
C ASN A 513 -35.21 -2.93 -1.79
N ILE A 514 -35.44 -1.66 -2.16
CA ILE A 514 -34.37 -0.65 -2.21
C ILE A 514 -33.67 -0.40 -0.87
N ASN A 515 -34.35 -0.70 0.25
CA ASN A 515 -33.81 -0.52 1.60
C ASN A 515 -32.74 -1.57 1.93
N MET A 516 -32.86 -2.79 1.39
CA MET A 516 -31.82 -3.81 1.56
C MET A 516 -30.50 -3.39 0.90
N PHE A 517 -30.55 -2.77 -0.29
CA PHE A 517 -29.36 -2.19 -0.93
C PHE A 517 -28.71 -1.11 -0.06
N GLU A 518 -29.51 -0.19 0.47
CA GLU A 518 -29.02 0.90 1.31
C GLU A 518 -28.35 0.36 2.58
N ASN A 519 -28.97 -0.64 3.23
CA ASN A 519 -28.38 -1.30 4.40
C ASN A 519 -27.06 -1.99 4.04
N TYR A 520 -27.02 -2.73 2.93
CA TYR A 520 -25.80 -3.38 2.45
C TYR A 520 -24.68 -2.37 2.21
N ILE A 521 -24.92 -1.31 1.42
CA ILE A 521 -23.92 -0.29 1.10
C ILE A 521 -23.45 0.44 2.37
N ASN A 522 -24.38 0.81 3.26
CA ASN A 522 -24.03 1.45 4.53
C ASN A 522 -23.17 0.54 5.43
N SER A 523 -23.36 -0.78 5.38
CA SER A 523 -22.52 -1.73 6.12
C SER A 523 -21.05 -1.77 5.65
N LYS A 524 -20.77 -1.24 4.46
CA LYS A 524 -19.43 -1.18 3.86
C LYS A 524 -18.70 0.14 4.15
N ARG A 525 -19.32 1.09 4.84
CA ARG A 525 -18.71 2.38 5.19
C ARG A 525 -17.73 2.23 6.36
N ASP A 526 -16.51 2.73 6.20
CA ASP A 526 -15.57 2.88 7.32
C ASP A 526 -15.82 4.23 8.01
N ASN A 527 -16.58 4.20 9.11
CA ASN A 527 -16.94 5.39 9.88
C ASN A 527 -15.74 6.05 10.58
N GLU A 528 -14.65 5.31 10.81
CA GLU A 528 -13.47 5.84 11.49
C GLU A 528 -12.54 6.56 10.52
N ASN A 529 -12.17 5.89 9.43
CA ASN A 529 -11.14 6.41 8.50
C ASN A 529 -11.73 7.08 7.27
N GLY A 530 -13.04 6.97 7.04
CA GLY A 530 -13.65 7.36 5.78
C GLY A 530 -13.53 6.28 4.70
N GLY A 531 -14.24 6.50 3.59
CA GLY A 531 -14.28 5.58 2.46
C GLY A 531 -15.19 4.37 2.68
N PHE A 532 -15.10 3.44 1.73
CA PHE A 532 -15.78 2.15 1.75
C PHE A 532 -14.79 1.01 1.52
N SER A 533 -15.17 -0.17 1.98
CA SER A 533 -14.44 -1.43 1.85
C SER A 533 -15.28 -2.49 1.11
N PHE A 534 -14.65 -3.53 0.55
CA PHE A 534 -15.41 -4.62 -0.11
C PHE A 534 -16.08 -5.56 0.90
N SER A 535 -15.46 -5.75 2.06
CA SER A 535 -15.98 -6.56 3.17
C SER A 535 -16.19 -5.71 4.41
N PRO A 536 -17.19 -6.02 5.27
CA PRO A 536 -17.37 -5.30 6.53
C PRO A 536 -16.09 -5.36 7.38
N ASN A 537 -15.72 -4.25 8.01
CA ASN A 537 -14.49 -4.12 8.84
C ASN A 537 -13.16 -4.31 8.09
N SER A 538 -13.16 -4.44 6.76
CA SER A 538 -11.93 -4.41 5.97
C SER A 538 -11.48 -2.98 5.69
N ILE A 539 -10.26 -2.84 5.19
CA ILE A 539 -9.66 -1.54 4.93
C ILE A 539 -10.36 -0.87 3.73
N SER A 540 -10.64 0.43 3.84
CA SER A 540 -11.16 1.21 2.72
C SER A 540 -10.22 1.17 1.51
N SER A 541 -10.80 1.18 0.31
CA SER A 541 -10.03 1.28 -0.94
C SER A 541 -10.57 2.37 -1.87
N ILE A 542 -9.75 2.84 -2.81
CA ILE A 542 -10.19 3.76 -3.88
C ILE A 542 -11.38 3.15 -4.63
N LYS A 543 -11.23 1.90 -5.09
CA LYS A 543 -12.26 1.19 -5.87
C LYS A 543 -13.56 1.03 -5.07
N ALA A 544 -13.49 0.49 -3.86
CA ALA A 544 -14.69 0.30 -3.05
C ALA A 544 -15.37 1.64 -2.71
N THR A 545 -14.59 2.69 -2.41
CA THR A 545 -15.14 4.03 -2.14
C THR A 545 -15.86 4.60 -3.35
N PHE A 546 -15.28 4.46 -4.54
CA PHE A 546 -15.92 4.87 -5.79
C PHE A 546 -17.24 4.13 -6.00
N TYR A 547 -17.22 2.79 -5.96
CA TYR A 547 -18.42 1.99 -6.18
C TYR A 547 -19.49 2.20 -5.11
N GLY A 548 -19.09 2.40 -3.84
CA GLY A 548 -20.01 2.73 -2.75
C GLY A 548 -20.74 4.04 -2.99
N LEU A 549 -20.00 5.12 -3.29
CA LEU A 549 -20.60 6.44 -3.57
C LEU A 549 -21.47 6.45 -4.83
N GLU A 550 -21.01 5.81 -5.91
CA GLU A 550 -21.80 5.68 -7.14
C GLU A 550 -23.09 4.88 -6.88
N SER A 551 -23.03 3.81 -6.08
CA SER A 551 -24.21 3.02 -5.71
C SER A 551 -25.22 3.86 -4.92
N GLU A 552 -24.77 4.68 -3.97
CA GLU A 552 -25.66 5.59 -3.23
C GLU A 552 -26.30 6.63 -4.13
N PHE A 553 -25.54 7.18 -5.08
CA PHE A 553 -26.05 8.11 -6.07
C PHE A 553 -27.12 7.44 -6.95
N LEU A 554 -26.86 6.23 -7.44
CA LEU A 554 -27.80 5.44 -8.23
C LEU A 554 -29.06 5.09 -7.44
N LEU A 555 -28.94 4.70 -6.17
CA LEU A 555 -30.10 4.42 -5.32
C LEU A 555 -31.03 5.62 -5.19
N LYS A 556 -30.48 6.82 -4.95
CA LYS A 556 -31.28 8.06 -4.89
C LYS A 556 -32.03 8.29 -6.20
N LYS A 557 -31.41 8.01 -7.34
CA LYS A 557 -32.02 8.14 -8.66
C LYS A 557 -33.10 7.07 -8.91
N LEU A 558 -32.85 5.80 -8.59
CA LEU A 558 -33.82 4.71 -8.76
C LEU A 558 -35.09 4.92 -7.92
N ARG A 559 -34.99 5.58 -6.76
CA ARG A 559 -36.16 5.95 -5.94
C ARG A 559 -37.16 6.82 -6.68
N THR A 560 -36.70 7.64 -7.63
CA THR A 560 -37.56 8.57 -8.38
C THR A 560 -38.28 7.92 -9.55
N PHE A 561 -38.02 6.64 -9.85
CA PHE A 561 -38.78 5.94 -10.87
C PHE A 561 -40.19 5.64 -10.32
N ASN A 562 -41.19 5.86 -11.17
CA ASN A 562 -42.58 5.50 -10.85
C ASN A 562 -42.70 3.97 -10.83
N THR A 563 -43.37 3.44 -9.82
CA THR A 563 -43.73 2.02 -9.71
C THR A 563 -44.83 1.65 -10.69
#